data_AF-A0A1Q7EB67-F1
#
_entry.id   AF-A0A1Q7EB67-F1
#
_cell.length_a   1.000
_cell.length_b   1.000
_cell.length_c   1.000
_cell.angle_alpha   90.00
_cell.angle_beta   90.00
_cell.angle_gamma   90.00
#
_symmetry.space_group_name_H-M   'P 1'
#
loop_
_entity.id
_entity.type
_entity.pdbx_description
1 polymer ?
#
loop_
_entity_poly.entity_id
_entity_poly.type
_entity_poly.pdbx_seq_one_letter_code
_entity_poly.pdbx_strand_id
1 'polypeptide(L)'
;MGRRTARDTAKLIDEVARGDRLLEDIKDPELRETVRLALRLHKDPYSAPDAKTRRRIRSRVLFGLHPRSATLGDRLAIAFELLGRPTPYAMRALGIGLVVIAVGASTALVSAGTVADDALYSVKITSEQLRLALATSPEDRAVVELSIAEHRLAEATTLATLGNEDDSIVATSEYGEHLANAAAELAQVESLQPATATLVVQLRQRIDEHRATAAAVVARLGEDPNRAWAAAALAALAARGSPAAGLRPAAAIAQGAADTADEAASVAERLAVPARVTFAPTSSTDPLQSRPAQDQETTRGGAVTRTDSARPTERVSKKEHAAGVARKAADEARAAAKKAKEGSRRTPIQHQGEGSNNRDDSNNRDV
;
A
#
# COMPACT_ATOMS: atom_id res chain seq x y z
N MET A 1 -55.35 10.93 41.93
CA MET A 1 -54.87 11.79 40.82
C MET A 1 -53.84 11.00 40.02
N GLY A 2 -54.16 10.61 38.79
CA GLY A 2 -53.26 9.80 37.94
C GLY A 2 -52.09 10.65 37.42
N ARG A 3 -50.85 10.20 37.64
CA ARG A 3 -49.65 10.81 37.05
C ARG A 3 -49.75 10.71 35.53
N ARG A 4 -50.05 11.82 34.86
CA ARG A 4 -50.01 11.88 33.40
C ARG A 4 -48.56 11.89 32.95
N THR A 5 -48.28 11.14 31.89
CA THR A 5 -46.91 10.97 31.41
C THR A 5 -46.57 12.05 30.39
N ALA A 6 -45.30 12.48 30.35
CA ALA A 6 -44.82 13.45 29.37
C ALA A 6 -45.02 13.00 27.90
N ARG A 7 -45.31 11.72 27.67
CA ARG A 7 -45.65 11.19 26.34
C ARG A 7 -47.06 11.58 25.90
N ASP A 8 -48.00 11.66 26.84
CA ASP A 8 -49.40 12.00 26.54
C ASP A 8 -49.52 13.45 26.11
N THR A 9 -48.73 14.34 26.72
CA THR A 9 -48.66 15.76 26.35
C THR A 9 -48.02 15.97 24.99
N ALA A 10 -46.92 15.26 24.68
CA ALA A 10 -46.27 15.32 23.37
C ALA A 10 -47.20 14.85 22.24
N LYS A 11 -47.94 13.75 22.46
CA LYS A 11 -48.90 13.24 21.48
C LYS A 11 -50.01 14.25 21.19
N LEU A 12 -50.53 14.93 22.21
CA LEU A 12 -51.55 15.97 22.06
C LEU A 12 -51.03 17.20 21.32
N ILE A 13 -49.77 17.59 21.52
CA ILE A 13 -49.14 18.69 20.76
C ILE A 13 -49.10 18.34 19.27
N ASP A 14 -48.69 17.11 18.92
CA ASP A 14 -48.61 16.67 17.52
C ASP A 14 -49.99 16.55 16.84
N GLU A 15 -51.01 16.07 17.56
CA GLU A 15 -52.38 15.96 17.03
C GLU A 15 -52.98 17.35 16.76
N VAL A 16 -52.77 18.30 17.67
CA VAL A 16 -53.26 19.67 17.50
C VAL A 16 -52.45 20.43 16.44
N ALA A 17 -51.13 20.22 16.37
CA ALA A 17 -50.28 20.85 15.35
C ALA A 17 -50.64 20.40 13.92
N ARG A 18 -51.08 19.15 13.75
CA ARG A 18 -51.58 18.61 12.48
C ARG A 18 -53.01 19.03 12.13
N GLY A 19 -53.74 19.61 13.08
CA GLY A 19 -55.14 19.98 12.92
C GLY A 19 -56.12 18.81 13.09
N ASP A 20 -55.63 17.64 13.53
CA ASP A 20 -56.44 16.44 13.77
C ASP A 20 -57.36 16.60 15.00
N ARG A 21 -57.06 17.58 15.87
CA ARG A 21 -57.83 17.88 17.08
C ARG A 21 -57.82 19.37 17.41
N LEU A 22 -58.94 19.91 17.87
CA LEU A 22 -59.03 21.31 18.28
C LEU A 22 -58.50 21.49 19.72
N LEU A 23 -57.87 22.64 19.99
CA LEU A 23 -57.39 23.02 21.33
C LEU A 23 -58.52 23.04 22.38
N GLU A 24 -59.74 23.33 21.93
CA GLU A 24 -60.93 23.45 22.78
C GLU A 24 -61.41 22.09 23.30
N ASP A 25 -61.08 21.00 22.59
CA ASP A 25 -61.47 19.63 22.92
C ASP A 25 -60.64 19.02 24.07
N ILE A 26 -59.64 19.77 24.57
CA ILE A 26 -58.83 19.37 25.72
C ILE A 26 -59.56 19.83 26.98
N LYS A 27 -60.22 18.89 27.66
CA LYS A 27 -61.03 19.14 28.87
C LYS A 27 -60.23 19.72 30.04
N ASP A 28 -58.92 19.48 30.08
CA ASP A 28 -58.07 19.96 31.17
C ASP A 28 -57.50 21.35 30.85
N PRO A 29 -57.79 22.38 31.69
CA PRO A 29 -57.36 23.75 31.43
C PRO A 29 -55.83 23.91 31.48
N GLU A 30 -55.13 23.25 32.40
CA GLU A 30 -53.67 23.37 32.53
C GLU A 30 -52.95 22.74 31.34
N LEU A 31 -53.46 21.60 30.87
CA LEU A 31 -52.91 20.91 29.70
C LEU A 31 -53.14 21.72 28.43
N ARG A 32 -54.33 22.31 28.29
CA ARG A 32 -54.67 23.18 27.18
C ARG A 32 -53.77 24.40 27.11
N GLU A 33 -53.47 25.04 28.25
CA GLU A 33 -52.51 26.16 28.29
C GLU A 33 -51.10 25.72 27.94
N THR A 34 -50.67 24.56 28.41
CA THR A 34 -49.34 23.99 28.09
C THR A 34 -49.20 23.72 26.59
N VAL A 35 -50.20 23.11 25.96
CA VAL A 35 -50.21 22.84 24.51
C VAL A 35 -50.28 24.16 23.73
N ARG A 36 -51.08 25.14 24.18
CA ARG A 36 -51.17 26.46 23.57
C ARG A 36 -49.82 27.20 23.62
N LEU A 37 -49.12 27.15 24.75
CA LEU A 37 -47.77 27.72 24.90
C LEU A 37 -46.76 27.00 24.01
N ALA A 38 -46.79 25.67 23.97
CA ALA A 38 -45.91 24.87 23.11
C ALA A 38 -46.10 25.19 21.62
N LEU A 39 -47.36 25.30 21.16
CA LEU A 39 -47.66 25.67 19.77
C LEU A 39 -47.26 27.10 19.45
N ARG A 40 -47.40 28.03 20.42
CA ARG A 40 -46.95 29.41 20.24
C ARG A 40 -45.42 29.48 20.11
N LEU A 41 -44.70 28.72 20.93
CA LEU A 41 -43.24 28.62 20.87
C LEU A 41 -42.76 27.93 19.59
N HIS A 42 -43.52 26.96 19.07
CA HIS A 42 -43.19 26.29 17.80
C HIS A 42 -43.45 27.17 16.56
N LYS A 43 -44.30 28.20 16.69
CA LYS A 43 -44.61 29.14 15.62
C LYS A 43 -43.58 30.25 15.46
N ASP A 44 -42.68 30.44 16.43
CA ASP A 44 -41.51 31.29 16.23
C ASP A 44 -40.63 30.64 15.17
N PRO A 45 -40.34 31.34 14.05
CA PRO A 45 -39.58 30.77 12.95
C PRO A 45 -38.23 30.35 13.50
N TYR A 46 -38.00 29.04 13.50
CA TYR A 46 -36.71 28.47 13.83
C TYR A 46 -35.67 29.23 13.01
N SER A 47 -34.86 30.06 13.68
CA SER A 47 -33.79 30.81 13.02
C SER A 47 -32.74 29.80 12.62
N ALA A 48 -32.95 29.19 11.46
CA ALA A 48 -32.05 28.21 10.91
C ALA A 48 -30.67 28.85 10.83
N PRO A 49 -29.61 28.18 11.33
CA PRO A 49 -28.27 28.73 11.26
C PRO A 49 -27.96 29.12 9.81
N ASP A 50 -27.43 30.34 9.62
CA ASP A 50 -27.03 30.86 8.31
C ASP A 50 -26.26 29.79 7.51
N ALA A 51 -26.39 29.80 6.18
CA ALA A 51 -25.75 28.84 5.29
C ALA A 51 -24.24 28.71 5.59
N LYS A 52 -23.57 29.80 5.97
CA LYS A 52 -22.16 29.80 6.38
C LYS A 52 -21.93 29.03 7.69
N THR A 53 -22.81 29.20 8.67
CA THR A 53 -22.78 28.48 9.95
C THR A 53 -23.07 26.99 9.75
N ARG A 54 -24.05 26.64 8.91
CA ARG A 54 -24.30 25.24 8.52
C ARG A 54 -23.09 24.61 7.85
N ARG A 55 -22.40 25.32 6.97
CA ARG A 55 -21.20 24.80 6.28
C ARG A 55 -20.05 24.53 7.27
N ARG A 56 -19.86 25.38 8.28
CA ARG A 56 -18.87 25.18 9.35
C ARG A 56 -19.26 24.05 10.32
N ILE A 57 -20.54 23.93 10.67
CA ILE A 57 -21.01 22.83 11.51
C ILE A 57 -20.84 21.51 10.74
N ARG A 58 -21.24 21.46 9.47
CA ARG A 58 -21.08 20.29 8.61
C ARG A 58 -19.61 19.93 8.42
N SER A 59 -18.71 20.91 8.23
CA SER A 59 -17.29 20.62 8.14
C SER A 59 -16.74 20.07 9.45
N ARG A 60 -17.09 20.62 10.63
CA ARG A 60 -16.64 20.07 11.92
C ARG A 60 -17.21 18.69 12.23
N VAL A 61 -18.49 18.47 11.95
CA VAL A 61 -19.14 17.17 12.18
C VAL A 61 -18.58 16.12 11.23
N LEU A 62 -18.40 16.43 9.94
CA LEU A 62 -17.78 15.51 9.00
C LEU A 62 -16.29 15.27 9.28
N PHE A 63 -15.57 16.28 9.80
CA PHE A 63 -14.18 16.08 10.24
C PHE A 63 -14.10 15.24 11.53
N GLY A 64 -15.08 15.35 12.43
CA GLY A 64 -15.20 14.49 13.62
C GLY A 64 -15.70 13.09 13.32
N LEU A 65 -16.39 12.90 12.19
CA LEU A 65 -16.82 11.63 11.63
C LEU A 65 -15.81 11.08 10.62
N HIS A 66 -14.53 11.45 10.70
CA HIS A 66 -13.49 10.61 10.08
C HIS A 66 -13.76 9.20 10.60
N PRO A 67 -14.16 8.25 9.73
CA PRO A 67 -14.36 6.89 10.18
C PRO A 67 -13.03 6.50 10.79
N ARG A 68 -13.01 6.19 12.09
CA ARG A 68 -11.97 5.32 12.64
C ARG A 68 -11.92 4.18 11.65
N SER A 69 -10.81 4.07 10.93
CA SER A 69 -10.61 3.03 9.94
C SER A 69 -11.01 1.73 10.60
N ALA A 70 -12.18 1.20 10.22
CA ALA A 70 -12.73 0.00 10.84
C ALA A 70 -11.61 -1.02 10.77
N THR A 71 -11.08 -1.38 11.94
CA THR A 71 -9.95 -2.29 12.06
C THR A 71 -10.36 -3.60 11.38
N LEU A 72 -9.40 -4.29 10.77
CA LEU A 72 -9.66 -5.54 10.03
C LEU A 72 -10.50 -6.54 10.85
N GLY A 73 -10.37 -6.51 12.18
CA GLY A 73 -11.20 -7.28 13.11
C GLY A 73 -12.71 -6.96 13.07
N ASP A 74 -13.11 -5.68 12.97
CA ASP A 74 -14.54 -5.30 12.89
C ASP A 74 -15.16 -5.75 11.56
N ARG A 75 -14.38 -5.72 10.48
CA ARG A 75 -14.85 -6.19 9.15
C ARG A 75 -14.99 -7.71 9.12
N LEU A 76 -14.08 -8.43 9.79
CA LEU A 76 -14.16 -9.88 9.95
C LEU A 76 -15.34 -10.29 10.85
N ALA A 77 -15.61 -9.55 11.93
CA ALA A 77 -16.75 -9.80 12.81
C ALA A 77 -18.09 -9.69 12.06
N ILE A 78 -18.26 -8.66 11.23
CA ILE A 78 -19.47 -8.47 10.42
C ILE A 78 -19.61 -9.59 9.37
N ALA A 79 -18.51 -10.01 8.73
CA ALA A 79 -18.53 -11.11 7.77
C ALA A 79 -18.87 -12.45 8.45
N PHE A 80 -18.34 -12.70 9.65
CA PHE A 80 -18.65 -13.90 10.44
C PHE A 80 -20.09 -13.90 10.95
N GLU A 81 -20.63 -12.74 11.33
CA GLU A 81 -22.02 -12.60 11.79
C GLU A 81 -23.03 -12.82 10.65
N LEU A 82 -22.70 -12.38 9.43
CA LEU A 82 -23.46 -12.67 8.22
C LEU A 82 -23.38 -14.15 7.80
N LEU A 83 -22.22 -14.79 7.98
CA LEU A 83 -22.00 -16.20 7.63
C LEU A 83 -22.56 -17.18 8.68
N GLY A 84 -22.72 -16.72 9.93
CA GLY A 84 -23.27 -17.48 11.05
C GLY A 84 -24.79 -17.58 11.10
N ARG A 85 -25.52 -16.85 10.24
CA ARG A 85 -26.98 -16.99 10.16
C ARG A 85 -27.38 -18.18 9.30
N PRO A 86 -28.24 -19.10 9.78
CA PRO A 86 -28.67 -20.28 9.04
C PRO A 86 -29.65 -19.86 7.92
N THR A 87 -29.10 -19.44 6.79
CA THR A 87 -29.86 -19.17 5.57
C THR A 87 -29.86 -20.41 4.67
N PRO A 88 -30.99 -20.74 4.02
CA PRO A 88 -31.11 -21.96 3.23
C PRO A 88 -30.15 -21.97 2.03
N TYR A 89 -29.61 -23.16 1.73
CA TYR A 89 -28.55 -23.42 0.75
C TYR A 89 -28.77 -22.82 -0.65
N ALA A 90 -30.02 -22.55 -1.04
CA ALA A 90 -30.36 -21.90 -2.30
C ALA A 90 -29.77 -20.48 -2.44
N MET A 91 -29.73 -19.70 -1.35
CA MET A 91 -29.12 -18.35 -1.35
C MET A 91 -27.60 -18.40 -1.46
N ARG A 92 -26.95 -19.46 -0.92
CA ARG A 92 -25.50 -19.66 -1.05
C ARG A 92 -25.11 -20.01 -2.49
N ALA A 93 -25.87 -20.89 -3.13
CA ALA A 93 -25.64 -21.23 -4.54
C ALA A 93 -25.84 -20.01 -5.46
N LEU A 94 -26.82 -19.16 -5.17
CA LEU A 94 -27.08 -17.92 -5.92
C LEU A 94 -25.96 -16.90 -5.71
N GLY A 95 -25.46 -16.75 -4.47
CA GLY A 95 -24.31 -15.90 -4.16
C GLY A 95 -23.03 -16.35 -4.87
N ILE A 96 -22.72 -17.66 -4.82
CA ILE A 96 -21.56 -18.23 -5.53
C ILE A 96 -21.72 -18.08 -7.05
N GLY A 97 -22.92 -18.34 -7.59
CA GLY A 97 -23.22 -18.17 -9.00
C GLY A 97 -23.04 -16.72 -9.48
N LEU A 98 -23.48 -15.74 -8.70
CA LEU A 98 -23.29 -14.32 -9.00
C LEU A 98 -21.81 -13.92 -9.00
N VAL A 99 -21.01 -14.44 -8.07
CA VAL A 99 -19.56 -14.19 -8.02
C VAL A 99 -18.86 -14.79 -9.24
N VAL A 100 -19.20 -16.02 -9.64
CA VAL A 100 -18.63 -16.67 -10.83
C VAL A 100 -19.01 -15.92 -12.11
N ILE A 101 -20.25 -15.45 -12.24
CA ILE A 101 -20.72 -14.66 -13.40
C ILE A 101 -20.03 -13.29 -13.44
N ALA A 102 -19.85 -12.62 -12.30
CA ALA A 102 -19.17 -11.33 -12.23
C ALA A 102 -17.69 -11.44 -12.63
N VAL A 103 -17.01 -12.51 -12.20
CA VAL A 103 -15.60 -12.77 -12.55
C VAL A 103 -15.48 -13.17 -14.04
N GLY A 104 -16.40 -13.99 -14.56
CA GLY A 104 -16.40 -14.42 -15.96
C GLY A 104 -16.64 -13.29 -16.96
N ALA A 105 -17.58 -12.38 -16.66
CA ALA A 105 -17.90 -11.26 -17.55
C ALA A 105 -16.78 -10.21 -17.65
N SER A 106 -15.83 -10.19 -16.71
CA SER A 106 -14.75 -9.20 -16.65
C SER A 106 -13.60 -9.48 -17.64
N THR A 107 -13.57 -10.64 -18.29
CA THR A 107 -12.50 -11.03 -19.23
C THR A 107 -12.78 -10.66 -20.69
N ALA A 108 -13.99 -10.21 -21.02
CA ALA A 108 -14.41 -9.98 -22.41
C ALA A 108 -14.20 -8.53 -22.92
N LEU A 109 -13.71 -7.61 -22.08
CA LEU A 109 -13.54 -6.20 -22.46
C LEU A 109 -12.12 -5.72 -22.18
N VAL A 110 -11.15 -6.23 -22.93
CA VAL A 110 -9.83 -5.58 -23.06
C VAL A 110 -9.44 -5.54 -24.53
N SER A 111 -9.95 -4.53 -25.22
CA SER A 111 -9.35 -4.01 -26.45
C SER A 111 -9.48 -2.49 -26.43
N ALA A 112 -8.38 -1.83 -26.79
CA ALA A 112 -8.12 -0.38 -26.77
C ALA A 112 -7.80 0.20 -25.38
N GLY A 113 -6.52 0.54 -25.21
CA GLY A 113 -5.93 0.92 -23.94
C GLY A 113 -6.25 2.32 -23.46
N THR A 114 -6.25 2.46 -22.14
CA THR A 114 -5.87 3.64 -21.38
C THR A 114 -5.44 3.15 -20.01
N VAL A 115 -4.13 3.20 -19.75
CA VAL A 115 -3.55 2.99 -18.43
C VAL A 115 -3.83 4.24 -17.60
N ALA A 116 -4.26 4.05 -16.35
CA ALA A 116 -4.56 5.07 -15.34
C ALA A 116 -5.97 5.67 -15.39
N ASP A 117 -6.97 4.92 -14.91
CA ASP A 117 -7.90 5.34 -13.83
C ASP A 117 -8.89 4.20 -13.53
N ASP A 118 -8.38 2.99 -13.28
CA ASP A 118 -9.24 1.81 -13.19
C ASP A 118 -9.69 1.57 -11.74
N ALA A 119 -10.98 1.67 -11.46
CA ALA A 119 -11.58 1.33 -10.17
C ALA A 119 -11.35 -0.15 -9.77
N LEU A 120 -10.86 -0.97 -10.70
CA LEU A 120 -10.36 -2.34 -10.48
C LEU A 120 -8.96 -2.40 -9.82
N TYR A 121 -8.19 -1.31 -9.81
CA TYR A 121 -6.84 -1.23 -9.23
C TYR A 121 -6.83 -1.55 -7.72
N SER A 122 -7.78 -0.97 -6.99
CA SER A 122 -7.96 -1.18 -5.56
C SER A 122 -8.42 -2.59 -5.23
N VAL A 123 -9.27 -3.18 -6.08
CA VAL A 123 -9.82 -4.53 -5.86
C VAL A 123 -8.72 -5.59 -6.04
N LYS A 124 -7.78 -5.36 -6.98
CA LYS A 124 -6.66 -6.26 -7.22
C LYS A 124 -5.69 -6.31 -6.04
N ILE A 125 -5.24 -5.15 -5.54
CA ILE A 125 -4.33 -5.09 -4.37
C ILE A 125 -5.01 -5.69 -3.13
N THR A 126 -6.31 -5.46 -2.94
CA THR A 126 -7.05 -6.05 -1.80
C THR A 126 -7.19 -7.57 -1.94
N SER A 127 -7.32 -8.09 -3.17
CA SER A 127 -7.36 -9.53 -3.42
C SER A 127 -6.02 -10.22 -3.21
N GLU A 128 -4.90 -9.53 -3.48
CA GLU A 128 -3.54 -10.03 -3.24
C GLU A 128 -3.23 -10.09 -1.73
N GLN A 129 -3.59 -9.06 -0.97
CA GLN A 129 -3.46 -9.10 0.50
C GLN A 129 -4.38 -10.12 1.16
N LEU A 130 -5.59 -10.34 0.62
CA LEU A 130 -6.48 -11.40 1.08
C LEU A 130 -5.93 -12.79 0.76
N ARG A 131 -5.27 -12.97 -0.39
CA ARG A 131 -4.55 -14.21 -0.71
C ARG A 131 -3.34 -14.42 0.21
N LEU A 132 -2.56 -13.39 0.53
CA LEU A 132 -1.46 -13.49 1.50
C LEU A 132 -1.98 -13.90 2.90
N ALA A 133 -3.11 -13.33 3.32
CA ALA A 133 -3.73 -13.63 4.62
C ALA A 133 -4.37 -15.04 4.67
N LEU A 134 -4.73 -15.61 3.52
CA LEU A 134 -5.27 -16.96 3.37
C LEU A 134 -4.20 -18.00 2.98
N ALA A 135 -3.00 -17.56 2.57
CA ALA A 135 -1.86 -18.39 2.23
C ALA A 135 -1.26 -19.01 3.50
N THR A 136 -1.75 -20.20 3.85
CA THR A 136 -1.26 -20.98 4.99
C THR A 136 0.04 -21.70 4.66
N SER A 137 0.33 -21.97 3.38
CA SER A 137 1.56 -22.61 2.92
C SER A 137 2.65 -21.60 2.53
N PRO A 138 3.95 -21.90 2.74
CA PRO A 138 5.03 -21.03 2.28
C PRO A 138 5.07 -20.86 0.75
N GLU A 139 4.60 -21.85 0.00
CA GLU A 139 4.48 -21.80 -1.46
C GLU A 139 3.46 -20.75 -1.88
N ASP A 140 2.28 -20.74 -1.26
CA ASP A 140 1.25 -19.74 -1.55
C ASP A 140 1.74 -18.32 -1.20
N ARG A 141 2.48 -18.18 -0.09
CA ARG A 141 3.09 -16.88 0.28
C ARG A 141 4.11 -16.44 -0.75
N ALA A 142 4.96 -17.34 -1.23
CA ALA A 142 5.93 -17.02 -2.27
C ALA A 142 5.26 -16.56 -3.57
N VAL A 143 4.15 -17.20 -3.97
CA VAL A 143 3.38 -16.79 -5.15
C VAL A 143 2.80 -15.38 -4.99
N VAL A 144 2.27 -15.05 -3.82
CA VAL A 144 1.72 -13.71 -3.59
C VAL A 144 2.83 -12.65 -3.54
N GLU A 145 3.92 -12.90 -2.82
CA GLU A 145 5.08 -11.99 -2.80
C GLU A 145 5.63 -11.76 -4.21
N LEU A 146 5.72 -12.80 -5.04
CA LEU A 146 6.08 -12.65 -6.45
C LEU A 146 5.09 -11.77 -7.23
N SER A 147 3.79 -11.92 -7.01
CA SER A 147 2.78 -11.07 -7.67
C SER A 147 2.89 -9.61 -7.26
N ILE A 148 3.24 -9.33 -5.99
CA ILE A 148 3.49 -7.97 -5.52
C ILE A 148 4.76 -7.42 -6.17
N ALA A 149 5.83 -8.22 -6.26
CA ALA A 149 7.04 -7.83 -6.97
C ALA A 149 6.73 -7.49 -8.45
N GLU A 150 6.01 -8.35 -9.17
CA GLU A 150 5.56 -8.09 -10.55
C GLU A 150 4.84 -6.74 -10.69
N HIS A 151 3.95 -6.44 -9.74
CA HIS A 151 3.24 -5.17 -9.71
C HIS A 151 4.19 -3.98 -9.49
N ARG A 152 5.12 -4.08 -8.52
CA ARG A 152 6.12 -3.03 -8.25
C ARG A 152 7.05 -2.79 -9.43
N LEU A 153 7.38 -3.82 -10.21
CA LEU A 153 8.14 -3.65 -11.45
C LEU A 153 7.35 -2.88 -12.51
N ALA A 154 6.08 -3.22 -12.71
CA ALA A 154 5.21 -2.50 -13.65
C ALA A 154 5.03 -1.02 -13.24
N GLU A 155 4.89 -0.77 -11.95
CA GLU A 155 4.84 0.58 -11.38
C GLU A 155 6.16 1.32 -11.59
N ALA A 156 7.31 0.71 -11.24
CA ALA A 156 8.63 1.30 -11.42
C ALA A 156 8.90 1.68 -12.88
N THR A 157 8.62 0.78 -13.82
CA THR A 157 8.80 1.05 -15.26
C THR A 157 7.90 2.18 -15.75
N THR A 158 6.65 2.24 -15.29
CA THR A 158 5.72 3.33 -15.63
C THR A 158 6.22 4.67 -15.07
N LEU A 159 6.57 4.72 -13.79
CA LEU A 159 7.08 5.93 -13.12
C LEU A 159 8.38 6.42 -13.77
N ALA A 160 9.28 5.51 -14.15
CA ALA A 160 10.50 5.84 -14.88
C ALA A 160 10.19 6.51 -16.22
N THR A 161 9.25 5.97 -17.00
CA THR A 161 8.86 6.56 -18.29
C THR A 161 8.18 7.92 -18.15
N LEU A 162 7.45 8.15 -17.06
CA LEU A 162 6.83 9.43 -16.73
C LEU A 162 7.82 10.46 -16.17
N GLY A 163 9.08 10.08 -15.92
CA GLY A 163 10.10 10.95 -15.34
C GLY A 163 9.95 11.18 -13.84
N ASN A 164 9.18 10.34 -13.13
CA ASN A 164 9.05 10.39 -11.69
C ASN A 164 10.13 9.52 -11.04
N GLU A 165 11.37 10.02 -11.06
CA GLU A 165 12.56 9.24 -10.67
C GLU A 165 12.52 8.78 -9.21
N ASP A 166 12.13 9.66 -8.28
CA ASP A 166 12.08 9.34 -6.84
C ASP A 166 11.18 8.11 -6.57
N ASP A 167 9.97 8.14 -7.13
CA ASP A 167 8.96 7.09 -6.89
C ASP A 167 9.32 5.81 -7.67
N SER A 168 9.96 5.94 -8.85
CA SER A 168 10.50 4.80 -9.60
C SER A 168 11.60 4.06 -8.83
N ILE A 169 12.48 4.79 -8.14
CA ILE A 169 13.55 4.19 -7.35
C ILE A 169 12.96 3.44 -6.16
N VAL A 170 11.99 4.05 -5.46
CA VAL A 170 11.28 3.39 -4.34
C VAL A 170 10.60 2.10 -4.80
N ALA A 171 9.84 2.15 -5.90
CA ALA A 171 9.17 0.96 -6.45
C ALA A 171 10.18 -0.14 -6.86
N THR A 172 11.37 0.23 -7.35
CA THR A 172 12.43 -0.73 -7.69
C THR A 172 13.05 -1.38 -6.45
N SER A 173 13.22 -0.63 -5.36
CA SER A 173 13.68 -1.20 -4.08
C SER A 173 12.64 -2.13 -3.46
N GLU A 174 11.35 -1.76 -3.46
CA GLU A 174 10.25 -2.60 -2.98
C GLU A 174 10.08 -3.87 -3.83
N TYR A 175 10.33 -3.81 -5.14
CA TYR A 175 10.42 -5.00 -5.99
C TYR A 175 11.46 -6.00 -5.45
N GLY A 176 12.67 -5.51 -5.14
CA GLY A 176 13.75 -6.35 -4.64
C GLY A 176 13.42 -6.95 -3.27
N GLU A 177 12.74 -6.22 -2.41
CA GLU A 177 12.23 -6.71 -1.13
C GLU A 177 11.24 -7.88 -1.29
N HIS A 178 10.16 -7.67 -2.04
CA HIS A 178 9.14 -8.70 -2.25
C HIS A 178 9.70 -9.94 -2.96
N LEU A 179 10.62 -9.75 -3.91
CA LEU A 179 11.30 -10.87 -4.56
C LEU A 179 12.20 -11.65 -3.59
N ALA A 180 12.91 -10.95 -2.69
CA ALA A 180 13.73 -11.59 -1.66
C ALA A 180 12.86 -12.37 -0.66
N ASN A 181 11.70 -11.84 -0.27
CA ASN A 181 10.73 -12.52 0.58
C ASN A 181 10.16 -13.78 -0.08
N ALA A 182 9.73 -13.68 -1.35
CA ALA A 182 9.25 -14.83 -2.12
C ALA A 182 10.28 -15.98 -2.15
N ALA A 183 11.53 -15.62 -2.44
CA ALA A 183 12.63 -16.58 -2.49
C ALA A 183 12.98 -17.16 -1.10
N ALA A 184 12.85 -16.37 -0.03
CA ALA A 184 13.05 -16.84 1.33
C ALA A 184 11.98 -17.82 1.82
N GLU A 185 10.73 -17.66 1.37
CA GLU A 185 9.67 -18.64 1.65
C GLU A 185 9.92 -19.95 0.90
N LEU A 186 10.31 -19.91 -0.38
CA LEU A 186 10.68 -21.12 -1.14
C LEU A 186 11.92 -21.82 -0.58
N ALA A 187 12.92 -21.07 -0.10
CA ALA A 187 14.14 -21.65 0.46
C ALA A 187 13.89 -22.52 1.71
N GLN A 188 12.84 -22.20 2.48
CA GLN A 188 12.44 -23.02 3.64
C GLN A 188 11.90 -24.37 3.19
N VAL A 189 11.08 -24.40 2.13
CA VAL A 189 10.43 -25.62 1.65
C VAL A 189 11.31 -26.45 0.73
N GLU A 190 12.21 -25.82 -0.04
CA GLU A 190 13.18 -26.52 -0.91
C GLU A 190 14.01 -27.55 -0.12
N SER A 191 14.22 -27.32 1.18
CA SER A 191 14.89 -28.28 2.08
C SER A 191 14.06 -29.52 2.43
N LEU A 192 12.73 -29.40 2.41
CA LEU A 192 11.78 -30.39 2.89
C LEU A 192 11.13 -31.18 1.74
N GLN A 193 10.97 -30.57 0.56
CA GLN A 193 10.21 -31.14 -0.54
C GLN A 193 10.92 -30.97 -1.89
N PRO A 194 11.29 -32.08 -2.58
CA PRO A 194 11.89 -32.01 -3.92
C PRO A 194 10.96 -31.40 -4.97
N ALA A 195 9.64 -31.48 -4.77
CA ALA A 195 8.64 -30.92 -5.68
C ALA A 195 8.78 -29.39 -5.83
N THR A 196 9.29 -28.69 -4.80
CA THR A 196 9.54 -27.25 -4.80
C THR A 196 10.62 -26.82 -5.79
N ALA A 197 11.50 -27.74 -6.23
CA ALA A 197 12.49 -27.44 -7.25
C ALA A 197 11.87 -26.91 -8.56
N THR A 198 10.68 -27.43 -8.94
CA THR A 198 9.95 -26.95 -10.12
C THR A 198 9.50 -25.50 -9.96
N LEU A 199 9.00 -25.13 -8.76
CA LEU A 199 8.57 -23.76 -8.46
C LEU A 199 9.76 -22.79 -8.47
N VAL A 200 10.92 -23.20 -7.98
CA VAL A 200 12.13 -22.37 -8.02
C VAL A 200 12.62 -22.15 -9.45
N VAL A 201 12.50 -23.17 -10.32
CA VAL A 201 12.78 -23.02 -11.76
C VAL A 201 11.80 -22.05 -12.42
N GLN A 202 10.51 -22.15 -12.13
CA GLN A 202 9.49 -21.22 -12.64
C GLN A 202 9.74 -19.78 -12.16
N LEU A 203 10.04 -19.60 -10.87
CA LEU A 203 10.41 -18.30 -10.31
C LEU A 203 11.62 -17.71 -11.04
N ARG A 204 12.65 -18.52 -11.29
CA ARG A 204 13.83 -18.06 -12.03
C ARG A 204 13.50 -17.61 -13.45
N GLN A 205 12.65 -18.35 -14.15
CA GLN A 205 12.19 -17.97 -15.48
C GLN A 205 11.45 -16.62 -15.45
N ARG A 206 10.55 -16.41 -14.49
CA ARG A 206 9.85 -15.12 -14.29
C ARG A 206 10.81 -13.97 -14.01
N ILE A 207 11.82 -14.19 -13.17
CA ILE A 207 12.83 -13.17 -12.91
C ILE A 207 13.60 -12.83 -14.20
N ASP A 208 13.97 -13.82 -15.01
CA ASP A 208 14.66 -13.54 -16.27
C ASP A 208 13.76 -12.75 -17.25
N GLU A 209 12.44 -12.99 -17.28
CA GLU A 209 11.45 -12.16 -17.99
C GLU A 209 11.41 -10.71 -17.46
N HIS A 210 11.43 -10.54 -16.14
CA HIS A 210 11.49 -9.23 -15.47
C HIS A 210 12.76 -8.46 -15.82
N ARG A 211 13.91 -9.14 -15.81
CA ARG A 211 15.20 -8.56 -16.20
C ARG A 211 15.21 -8.12 -17.65
N ALA A 212 14.69 -8.93 -18.56
CA ALA A 212 14.58 -8.57 -19.97
C ALA A 212 13.70 -7.32 -20.16
N THR A 213 12.59 -7.24 -19.43
CA THR A 213 11.69 -6.08 -19.43
C THR A 213 12.41 -4.83 -18.90
N ALA A 214 13.09 -4.93 -17.75
CA ALA A 214 13.86 -3.83 -17.18
C ALA A 214 14.97 -3.35 -18.12
N ALA A 215 15.72 -4.28 -18.74
CA ALA A 215 16.77 -3.96 -19.71
C ALA A 215 16.22 -3.20 -20.93
N ALA A 216 15.06 -3.62 -21.45
CA ALA A 216 14.41 -2.93 -22.57
C ALA A 216 13.97 -1.51 -22.19
N VAL A 217 13.50 -1.29 -20.95
CA VAL A 217 13.14 0.04 -20.45
C VAL A 217 14.38 0.90 -20.25
N VAL A 218 15.44 0.37 -19.63
CA VAL A 218 16.72 1.07 -19.45
C VAL A 218 17.30 1.54 -20.78
N ALA A 219 17.27 0.70 -21.81
CA ALA A 219 17.75 1.07 -23.15
C ALA A 219 16.98 2.28 -23.74
N ARG A 220 15.67 2.36 -23.51
CA ARG A 220 14.83 3.50 -23.95
C ARG A 220 15.07 4.75 -23.12
N LEU A 221 15.29 4.61 -21.82
CA LEU A 221 15.51 5.75 -20.92
C LEU A 221 16.91 6.36 -21.09
N GLY A 222 17.89 5.59 -21.54
CA GLY A 222 19.27 6.06 -21.75
C GLY A 222 19.42 7.18 -22.79
N GLU A 223 18.40 7.44 -23.60
CA GLU A 223 18.37 8.55 -24.56
C GLU A 223 18.05 9.91 -23.90
N ASP A 224 17.47 9.92 -22.69
CA ASP A 224 17.05 11.14 -21.98
C ASP A 224 17.89 11.37 -20.71
N PRO A 225 18.73 12.42 -20.67
CA PRO A 225 19.53 12.76 -19.49
C PRO A 225 18.70 13.03 -18.24
N ASN A 226 17.44 13.45 -18.38
CA ASN A 226 16.56 13.74 -17.24
C ASN A 226 15.96 12.48 -16.60
N ARG A 227 16.24 11.30 -17.15
CA ARG A 227 15.77 10.00 -16.64
C ARG A 227 16.92 9.09 -16.22
N ALA A 228 18.12 9.66 -16.07
CA ALA A 228 19.34 8.91 -15.79
C ALA A 228 19.28 8.17 -14.44
N TRP A 229 18.61 8.73 -13.42
CA TRP A 229 18.53 8.08 -12.10
C TRP A 229 17.52 6.93 -12.09
N ALA A 230 16.38 7.11 -12.77
CA ALA A 230 15.42 6.03 -12.95
C ALA A 230 16.01 4.89 -13.79
N ALA A 231 16.76 5.22 -14.85
CA ALA A 231 17.49 4.24 -15.64
C ALA A 231 18.56 3.49 -14.81
N ALA A 232 19.29 4.20 -13.94
CA ALA A 232 20.28 3.59 -13.06
C ALA A 232 19.65 2.61 -12.05
N ALA A 233 18.51 2.96 -11.45
CA ALA A 233 17.81 2.04 -10.54
C ALA A 233 17.30 0.78 -11.26
N LEU A 234 16.69 0.93 -12.44
CA LEU A 234 16.24 -0.23 -13.23
C LEU A 234 17.41 -1.04 -13.81
N ALA A 235 18.58 -0.43 -14.03
CA ALA A 235 19.78 -1.11 -14.49
C ALA A 235 20.30 -2.12 -13.47
N ALA A 236 20.17 -1.83 -12.16
CA ALA A 236 20.48 -2.77 -11.09
C ALA A 236 19.70 -4.09 -11.23
N LEU A 237 18.40 -3.97 -11.57
CA LEU A 237 17.55 -5.13 -11.82
C LEU A 237 17.93 -5.84 -13.13
N ALA A 238 18.17 -5.08 -14.19
CA ALA A 238 18.54 -5.62 -15.50
C ALA A 238 19.88 -6.40 -15.45
N ALA A 239 20.77 -6.03 -14.55
CA ALA A 239 22.02 -6.71 -14.34
C ALA A 239 21.78 -8.15 -13.84
N ARG A 240 22.44 -9.12 -14.49
CA ARG A 240 22.43 -10.49 -14.00
C ARG A 240 23.33 -10.57 -12.77
N GLY A 241 22.73 -10.78 -11.60
CA GLY A 241 23.48 -11.09 -10.38
C GLY A 241 24.38 -12.31 -10.59
N SER A 242 25.64 -12.21 -10.17
CA SER A 242 26.57 -13.35 -10.17
C SER A 242 25.96 -14.46 -9.31
N PRO A 243 25.82 -15.69 -9.82
CA PRO A 243 25.32 -16.79 -9.01
C PRO A 243 26.28 -16.98 -7.83
N ALA A 244 25.79 -16.72 -6.62
CA ALA A 244 26.56 -16.91 -5.41
C ALA A 244 26.94 -18.40 -5.30
N ALA A 245 28.21 -18.71 -5.54
CA ALA A 245 28.72 -20.07 -5.52
C ALA A 245 28.43 -20.72 -4.16
N GLY A 246 27.85 -21.93 -4.17
CA GLY A 246 27.55 -22.69 -2.96
C GLY A 246 26.23 -22.36 -2.26
N LEU A 247 25.40 -21.47 -2.80
CA LEU A 247 24.02 -21.28 -2.32
C LEU A 247 23.03 -22.20 -3.07
N ARG A 248 21.99 -22.65 -2.36
CA ARG A 248 20.82 -23.27 -3.00
C ARG A 248 20.14 -22.26 -3.94
N PRO A 249 19.49 -22.74 -5.01
CA PRO A 249 18.82 -21.88 -5.99
C PRO A 249 17.93 -20.78 -5.39
N ALA A 250 17.04 -21.09 -4.44
CA ALA A 250 16.18 -20.08 -3.82
C ALA A 250 16.96 -19.05 -3.00
N ALA A 251 17.99 -19.48 -2.25
CA ALA A 251 18.85 -18.58 -1.49
C ALA A 251 19.71 -17.68 -2.39
N ALA A 252 20.14 -18.17 -3.55
CA ALA A 252 20.84 -17.36 -4.54
C ALA A 252 19.93 -16.28 -5.17
N ILE A 253 18.66 -16.62 -5.43
CA ILE A 253 17.65 -15.65 -5.88
C ILE A 253 17.44 -14.56 -4.81
N ALA A 254 17.24 -14.96 -3.55
CA ALA A 254 17.02 -14.02 -2.46
C ALA A 254 18.20 -13.05 -2.29
N GLN A 255 19.44 -13.54 -2.43
CA GLN A 255 20.62 -12.69 -2.41
C GLN A 255 20.64 -11.69 -3.56
N GLY A 256 20.40 -12.14 -4.79
CA GLY A 256 20.38 -11.23 -5.95
C GLY A 256 19.28 -10.17 -5.87
N ALA A 257 18.13 -10.51 -5.28
CA ALA A 257 17.06 -9.56 -5.01
C ALA A 257 17.45 -8.52 -3.95
N ALA A 258 18.13 -8.94 -2.89
CA ALA A 258 18.68 -8.03 -1.88
C ALA A 258 19.76 -7.09 -2.44
N ASP A 259 20.63 -7.60 -3.31
CA ASP A 259 21.65 -6.79 -3.98
C ASP A 259 21.00 -5.73 -4.89
N THR A 260 19.92 -6.10 -5.60
CA THR A 260 19.13 -5.17 -6.43
C THR A 260 18.50 -4.07 -5.58
N ALA A 261 17.89 -4.41 -4.44
CA ALA A 261 17.27 -3.43 -3.55
C ALA A 261 18.30 -2.45 -2.96
N ASP A 262 19.48 -2.94 -2.58
CA ASP A 262 20.57 -2.11 -2.04
C ASP A 262 21.18 -1.19 -3.11
N GLU A 263 21.32 -1.65 -4.35
CA GLU A 263 21.78 -0.81 -5.44
C GLU A 263 20.78 0.31 -5.72
N ALA A 264 19.47 0.01 -5.79
CA ALA A 264 18.42 1.01 -5.93
C ALA A 264 18.40 2.00 -4.73
N ALA A 265 18.61 1.53 -3.50
CA ALA A 265 18.74 2.41 -2.35
C ALA A 265 19.97 3.34 -2.46
N SER A 266 21.11 2.84 -2.96
CA SER A 266 22.31 3.65 -3.19
C SER A 266 22.11 4.72 -4.26
N VAL A 267 21.24 4.46 -5.25
CA VAL A 267 20.83 5.44 -6.27
C VAL A 267 19.98 6.53 -5.61
N ALA A 268 19.02 6.16 -4.75
CA ALA A 268 18.19 7.12 -4.00
C ALA A 268 19.04 8.02 -3.08
N GLU A 269 20.00 7.44 -2.35
CA GLU A 269 20.91 8.18 -1.47
C GLU A 269 21.75 9.19 -2.25
N ARG A 270 22.29 8.78 -3.41
CA ARG A 270 23.05 9.68 -4.30
C ARG A 270 22.19 10.82 -4.84
N LEU A 271 20.91 10.56 -5.12
CA LEU A 271 19.95 11.57 -5.57
C LEU A 271 19.56 12.55 -4.45
N ALA A 272 19.54 12.08 -3.20
CA ALA A 272 19.18 12.85 -2.02
C ALA A 272 20.31 13.75 -1.50
N VAL A 273 21.57 13.38 -1.71
CA VAL A 273 22.70 14.25 -1.36
C VAL A 273 22.63 15.51 -2.24
N PRO A 274 22.36 16.70 -1.68
CA PRO A 274 22.41 17.92 -2.47
C PRO A 274 23.83 18.03 -2.99
N ALA A 275 24.00 18.27 -4.29
CA ALA A 275 25.28 18.64 -4.87
C ALA A 275 25.81 19.78 -4.01
N ARG A 276 26.73 19.48 -3.08
CA ARG A 276 27.40 20.50 -2.29
C ARG A 276 28.08 21.34 -3.33
N VAL A 277 27.50 22.51 -3.59
CA VAL A 277 28.14 23.55 -4.36
C VAL A 277 29.45 23.74 -3.64
N THR A 278 30.48 23.17 -4.25
CA THR A 278 31.85 23.38 -3.84
C THR A 278 32.06 24.80 -4.29
N PHE A 279 31.65 25.76 -3.46
CA PHE A 279 32.10 27.13 -3.58
C PHE A 279 33.60 27.04 -3.45
N ALA A 280 34.27 26.91 -4.59
CA ALA A 280 35.69 27.14 -4.66
C ALA A 280 35.94 28.48 -3.98
N PRO A 281 36.84 28.58 -2.99
CA PRO A 281 37.20 29.87 -2.44
C PRO A 281 37.77 30.68 -3.61
N THR A 282 36.98 31.63 -4.12
CA THR A 282 37.47 32.67 -5.01
C THR A 282 38.57 33.37 -4.24
N SER A 283 39.81 33.02 -4.58
CA SER A 283 40.97 33.75 -4.13
C SER A 283 40.82 35.16 -4.69
N SER A 284 40.42 36.06 -3.80
CA SER A 284 40.39 37.49 -4.05
C SER A 284 41.81 37.92 -4.42
N THR A 285 42.05 38.15 -5.70
CA THR A 285 43.18 38.97 -6.14
C THR A 285 42.59 40.06 -7.02
N ASP A 286 42.21 41.14 -6.35
CA ASP A 286 42.01 42.46 -6.96
C ASP A 286 43.31 42.86 -7.66
N PRO A 287 43.25 43.44 -8.87
CA PRO A 287 43.29 44.90 -8.87
C PRO A 287 42.37 45.55 -9.91
N LEU A 288 41.61 46.55 -9.45
CA LEU A 288 41.54 47.91 -9.98
C LEU A 288 41.80 48.05 -11.50
N GLN A 289 40.72 48.13 -12.29
CA GLN A 289 40.78 48.92 -13.51
C GLN A 289 39.44 49.60 -13.82
N SER A 290 39.50 50.93 -13.76
CA SER A 290 38.45 51.89 -14.04
C SER A 290 38.15 51.99 -15.55
N ARG A 291 36.88 52.02 -15.96
CA ARG A 291 36.38 52.95 -17.01
C ARG A 291 34.84 52.91 -17.17
N PRO A 292 34.24 53.99 -17.73
CA PRO A 292 32.86 54.37 -17.46
C PRO A 292 31.85 53.97 -18.55
N ALA A 293 30.60 53.92 -18.09
CA ALA A 293 29.34 54.32 -18.72
C ALA A 293 29.25 54.36 -20.25
N GLN A 294 28.38 53.49 -20.78
CA GLN A 294 27.50 53.84 -21.90
C GLN A 294 26.12 53.21 -21.72
N ASP A 295 25.13 54.08 -21.84
CA ASP A 295 23.69 53.82 -21.92
C ASP A 295 23.34 52.92 -23.12
N GLN A 296 22.41 51.99 -22.92
CA GLN A 296 21.33 51.65 -23.86
C GLN A 296 20.39 50.67 -23.14
N GLU A 297 19.22 51.12 -22.72
CA GLU A 297 18.00 51.32 -23.52
C GLU A 297 17.12 50.07 -23.49
N THR A 298 15.87 50.32 -23.12
CA THR A 298 14.90 49.37 -22.61
C THR A 298 14.04 48.85 -23.75
N THR A 299 14.00 47.53 -23.94
CA THR A 299 12.90 46.90 -24.68
C THR A 299 12.15 45.89 -23.82
N ARG A 300 10.94 46.34 -23.51
CA ARG A 300 9.83 45.73 -22.81
C ARG A 300 9.28 44.58 -23.66
N GLY A 301 9.30 43.36 -23.15
CA GLY A 301 8.65 42.22 -23.81
C GLY A 301 9.00 40.91 -23.12
N GLY A 302 8.09 40.38 -22.30
CA GLY A 302 8.32 39.11 -21.62
C GLY A 302 7.05 38.61 -20.96
N ALA A 303 6.34 37.75 -21.67
CA ALA A 303 5.18 37.02 -21.20
C ALA A 303 5.53 36.24 -19.91
N VAL A 304 4.71 36.44 -18.88
CA VAL A 304 4.80 35.69 -17.63
C VAL A 304 4.27 34.28 -17.87
N THR A 305 5.14 33.38 -18.32
CA THR A 305 4.93 31.95 -18.13
C THR A 305 5.06 31.65 -16.64
N ARG A 306 3.92 31.30 -16.04
CA ARG A 306 3.75 30.93 -14.65
C ARG A 306 4.43 29.57 -14.42
N THR A 307 5.75 29.57 -14.23
CA THR A 307 6.50 28.37 -13.85
C THR A 307 6.26 28.07 -12.38
N ASP A 308 5.87 26.83 -12.15
CA ASP A 308 5.50 26.20 -10.89
C ASP A 308 6.73 26.06 -9.97
N SER A 309 7.02 27.12 -9.22
CA SER A 309 8.11 27.13 -8.24
C SER A 309 7.69 26.40 -6.97
N ALA A 310 7.63 25.06 -7.02
CA ALA A 310 7.62 24.23 -5.82
C ALA A 310 8.82 24.63 -4.94
N ARG A 311 8.58 24.91 -3.66
CA ARG A 311 9.59 25.47 -2.76
C ARG A 311 10.79 24.50 -2.66
N PRO A 312 12.05 24.99 -2.76
CA PRO A 312 13.25 24.14 -2.70
C PRO A 312 13.31 23.19 -1.50
N THR A 313 12.74 23.60 -0.36
CA THR A 313 12.67 22.81 0.88
C THR A 313 11.80 21.55 0.75
N GLU A 314 10.76 21.59 -0.09
CA GLU A 314 9.82 20.48 -0.27
C GLU A 314 10.42 19.37 -1.13
N ARG A 315 11.19 19.74 -2.16
CA ARG A 315 11.87 18.77 -3.04
C ARG A 315 12.98 18.01 -2.31
N VAL A 316 13.74 18.67 -1.44
CA VAL A 316 14.76 18.01 -0.61
C VAL A 316 14.10 16.99 0.33
N SER A 317 12.99 17.37 0.97
CA SER A 317 12.24 16.46 1.84
C SER A 317 11.70 15.22 1.11
N LYS A 318 11.23 15.36 -0.14
CA LYS A 318 10.76 14.20 -0.94
C LYS A 318 11.90 13.21 -1.21
N LYS A 319 13.07 13.70 -1.62
CA LYS A 319 14.23 12.86 -1.95
C LYS A 319 14.80 12.13 -0.75
N GLU A 320 14.91 12.82 0.39
CA GLU A 320 15.32 12.20 1.66
C GLU A 320 14.33 11.12 2.09
N HIS A 321 13.03 11.36 1.92
CA HIS A 321 12.00 10.36 2.19
C HIS A 321 12.14 9.13 1.29
N ALA A 322 12.29 9.33 -0.02
CA ALA A 322 12.49 8.25 -0.99
C ALA A 322 13.73 7.41 -0.65
N ALA A 323 14.85 8.05 -0.30
CA ALA A 323 16.06 7.37 0.16
C ALA A 323 15.82 6.55 1.44
N GLY A 324 15.10 7.11 2.41
CA GLY A 324 14.74 6.40 3.65
C GLY A 324 13.88 5.16 3.40
N VAL A 325 12.87 5.26 2.51
CA VAL A 325 12.01 4.13 2.15
C VAL A 325 12.80 3.07 1.37
N ALA A 326 13.57 3.48 0.37
CA ALA A 326 14.41 2.56 -0.41
C ALA A 326 15.42 1.81 0.48
N ARG A 327 16.01 2.51 1.47
CA ARG A 327 16.93 1.88 2.42
C ARG A 327 16.24 0.86 3.32
N LYS A 328 15.04 1.19 3.82
CA LYS A 328 14.22 0.25 4.60
C LYS A 328 13.93 -1.02 3.80
N ALA A 329 13.50 -0.89 2.55
CA ALA A 329 13.25 -2.02 1.66
C ALA A 329 14.51 -2.87 1.42
N ALA A 330 15.68 -2.23 1.23
CA ALA A 330 16.94 -2.94 1.09
C ALA A 330 17.34 -3.73 2.35
N ASP A 331 17.12 -3.18 3.54
CA ASP A 331 17.42 -3.86 4.79
C ASP A 331 16.46 -5.05 5.04
N GLU A 332 15.18 -4.92 4.68
CA GLU A 332 14.20 -6.01 4.69
C GLU A 332 14.56 -7.11 3.70
N ALA A 333 14.95 -6.75 2.48
CA ALA A 333 15.43 -7.70 1.46
C ALA A 333 16.65 -8.49 1.95
N ARG A 334 17.60 -7.82 2.63
CA ARG A 334 18.77 -8.46 3.25
C ARG A 334 18.39 -9.41 4.38
N ALA A 335 17.41 -9.04 5.21
CA ALA A 335 16.89 -9.91 6.26
C ALA A 335 16.26 -11.18 5.65
N ALA A 336 15.49 -11.04 4.57
CA ALA A 336 14.92 -12.16 3.83
C ALA A 336 16.01 -13.06 3.20
N ALA A 337 17.02 -12.47 2.56
CA ALA A 337 18.16 -13.22 2.02
C ALA A 337 18.92 -13.99 3.10
N LYS A 338 19.10 -13.41 4.30
CA LYS A 338 19.70 -14.10 5.45
C LYS A 338 18.83 -15.27 5.91
N LYS A 339 17.50 -15.07 6.03
CA LYS A 339 16.53 -16.13 6.34
C LYS A 339 16.61 -17.28 5.33
N ALA A 340 16.70 -16.97 4.03
CA ALA A 340 16.84 -17.97 2.97
C ALA A 340 18.13 -18.80 3.11
N LYS A 341 19.26 -18.16 3.43
CA LYS A 341 20.54 -18.85 3.70
C LYS A 341 20.47 -19.76 4.92
N GLU A 342 19.79 -19.33 5.98
CA GLU A 342 19.59 -20.15 7.18
C GLU A 342 18.68 -21.36 6.92
N GLY A 343 17.59 -21.18 6.17
CA GLY A 343 16.72 -22.26 5.71
C GLY A 343 17.46 -23.29 4.87
N SER A 344 18.40 -22.85 4.03
CA SER A 344 19.27 -23.73 3.27
C SER A 344 20.26 -24.54 4.13
N ARG A 345 20.63 -24.06 5.33
CA ARG A 345 21.61 -24.70 6.21
C ARG A 345 20.99 -25.67 7.22
N ARG A 346 19.77 -25.39 7.70
CA ARG A 346 19.02 -26.28 8.60
C ARG A 346 18.42 -27.46 7.83
N THR A 347 19.27 -28.29 7.25
CA THR A 347 18.86 -29.66 6.90
C THR A 347 19.15 -30.48 8.15
N PRO A 348 18.14 -31.04 8.86
CA PRO A 348 18.41 -31.97 9.94
C PRO A 348 19.10 -33.16 9.29
N ILE A 349 20.34 -33.42 9.70
CA ILE A 349 20.92 -34.75 9.58
C ILE A 349 19.92 -35.62 10.35
N GLN A 350 19.10 -36.40 9.62
CA GLN A 350 18.40 -37.50 10.24
C GLN A 350 19.47 -38.32 10.93
N HIS A 351 19.44 -38.36 12.27
CA HIS A 351 20.10 -39.37 13.09
C HIS A 351 19.51 -40.73 12.68
N GLN A 352 19.89 -41.23 11.51
CA GLN A 352 19.79 -42.64 11.18
C GLN A 352 20.93 -43.32 11.91
N GLY A 353 20.58 -44.01 12.99
CA GLY A 353 21.46 -45.00 13.61
C GLY A 353 22.16 -44.56 14.88
N GLU A 354 21.42 -44.32 15.95
CA GLU A 354 21.85 -44.95 17.22
C GLU A 354 20.95 -46.16 17.43
N GLY A 355 21.48 -47.28 16.94
CA GLY A 355 20.91 -48.60 17.15
C GLY A 355 20.77 -48.87 18.64
N SER A 356 19.58 -49.30 19.00
CA SER A 356 19.31 -50.37 19.95
C SER A 356 20.57 -50.99 20.55
N ASN A 357 20.93 -50.55 21.76
CA ASN A 357 21.62 -51.39 22.72
C ASN A 357 20.62 -51.69 23.84
N ASN A 358 19.65 -52.56 23.52
CA ASN A 358 19.06 -53.45 24.50
C ASN A 358 20.19 -54.31 25.05
N ARG A 359 20.77 -53.91 26.18
CA ARG A 359 21.50 -54.84 27.04
C ARG A 359 20.54 -55.33 28.09
N ASP A 360 20.04 -56.52 27.84
CA ASP A 360 19.45 -57.41 28.83
C ASP A 360 20.45 -57.63 29.97
N ASP A 361 20.30 -56.89 31.07
CA ASP A 361 20.85 -57.25 32.38
C ASP A 361 19.74 -57.90 33.20
N SER A 362 19.41 -59.14 32.83
CA SER A 362 18.55 -60.01 33.65
C SER A 362 18.96 -61.48 33.53
N ASN A 363 20.08 -61.84 34.14
CA ASN A 363 20.29 -63.15 34.78
C ASN A 363 21.74 -63.26 35.30
N ASN A 364 21.94 -63.31 36.62
CA ASN A 364 22.10 -64.61 37.27
C ASN A 364 22.16 -64.45 38.80
N ARG A 365 21.20 -65.08 39.47
CA ARG A 365 21.17 -65.37 40.90
C ARG A 365 21.79 -66.77 41.11
N ASP A 366 22.44 -66.94 42.26
CA ASP A 366 22.54 -68.15 43.07
C ASP A 366 22.97 -69.46 42.39
N VAL A 367 24.22 -69.91 42.64
CA VAL A 367 24.57 -71.19 43.32
C VAL A 367 25.99 -71.07 43.88
#